data_AF-A0A8S3SDC4-F1
#
_entry.id   AF-A0A8S3SDC4-F1
#
_cell.length_a   1.000
_cell.length_b   1.000
_cell.length_c   1.000
_cell.angle_alpha   90.00
_cell.angle_beta   90.00
_cell.angle_gamma   90.00
#
_symmetry.space_group_name_H-M   'P 1'
#
loop_
_entity.id
_entity.type
_entity.pdbx_description
1 polymer ?
#
loop_
_entity_poly.entity_id
_entity_poly.type
_entity_poly.pdbx_seq_one_letter_code
_entity_poly.pdbx_strand_id
1 'polypeptide(L)'
;MFVVHNDTHDDTVKLWKMFWKIYTFVCSDEVERRTAEHIFSECKSFIKAFLKLGLTERKGYLSSNVTPYMHCLLYHVPFFISQFGSLRKFSGQPTEKINDNIKAVYHLKTNHHDCAVDAMKVQKRLELTVNSGRSKRKYRKTDDQFWENGKQEIQVRKRRQILQEMEKASTVHNKQKFPDFYKMTDIEIKQKLKDGGINTRVRKREKLIEMLKKVLLSD
;
A
#
# COMPACT_ATOMS: atom_id res chain seq x y z
N MET A 1 -1.00 18.64 -4.23
CA MET A 1 -0.26 19.92 -4.29
C MET A 1 -1.10 20.95 -3.55
N PHE A 2 -0.63 21.49 -2.43
CA PHE A 2 -1.35 22.57 -1.74
C PHE A 2 -1.14 23.85 -2.54
N VAL A 3 -2.17 24.30 -3.25
CA VAL A 3 -2.13 25.58 -3.96
C VAL A 3 -2.41 26.67 -2.95
N VAL A 4 -1.35 27.34 -2.49
CA VAL A 4 -1.49 28.55 -1.69
C VAL A 4 -1.52 29.73 -2.64
N HIS A 5 -2.60 30.51 -2.61
CA HIS A 5 -2.72 31.68 -3.46
C HIS A 5 -1.79 32.80 -3.00
N ASN A 6 -1.16 33.49 -3.94
CA ASN A 6 -0.14 34.51 -3.67
C ASN A 6 -0.65 35.63 -2.74
N ASP A 7 -1.90 36.08 -2.91
CA ASP A 7 -2.45 37.23 -2.16
C ASP A 7 -2.59 36.96 -0.66
N THR A 8 -2.74 35.69 -0.26
CA THR A 8 -2.93 35.28 1.14
C THR A 8 -1.82 34.33 1.59
N HIS A 9 -0.73 34.24 0.83
CA HIS A 9 0.36 33.30 1.08
C HIS A 9 0.97 33.53 2.45
N ASP A 10 1.34 34.77 2.76
CA ASP A 10 2.05 35.11 3.99
C ASP A 10 1.18 34.90 5.23
N ASP A 11 -0.10 35.27 5.16
CA ASP A 11 -1.06 35.05 6.24
C ASP A 11 -1.34 33.55 6.46
N THR A 12 -1.43 32.77 5.38
CA THR A 12 -1.61 31.30 5.47
C THR A 12 -0.38 30.64 6.09
N VAL A 13 0.82 31.02 5.64
CA VAL A 13 2.09 30.52 6.20
C VAL A 13 2.20 30.90 7.67
N LYS A 14 1.85 32.14 8.03
CA LYS A 14 1.83 32.61 9.42
C LYS A 14 0.86 31.80 10.26
N LEU A 15 -0.35 31.55 9.79
CA LEU A 15 -1.34 30.73 10.47
C LEU A 15 -0.81 29.33 10.78
N TRP A 16 -0.23 28.65 9.79
CA TRP A 16 0.33 27.31 9.98
C TRP A 16 1.55 27.30 10.89
N LYS A 17 2.40 28.34 10.87
CA LYS A 17 3.50 28.51 11.83
C LYS A 17 2.97 28.69 13.26
N MET A 18 1.88 29.44 13.44
CA MET A 18 1.22 29.57 14.76
C MET A 18 0.67 28.23 15.23
N PHE A 19 -0.03 27.50 14.35
CA PHE A 19 -0.52 26.17 14.67
C PHE A 19 0.61 25.20 15.03
N TRP A 20 1.70 25.21 14.27
CA TRP A 20 2.86 24.35 14.54
C TRP A 20 3.45 24.62 15.92
N LYS A 21 3.60 25.89 16.32
CA LYS A 21 4.07 26.24 17.67
C LYS A 21 3.16 25.66 18.75
N ILE A 22 1.84 25.84 18.61
CA ILE A 22 0.85 25.28 19.54
C ILE A 22 0.94 23.75 19.58
N TYR A 23 1.00 23.10 18.41
CA TYR A 23 1.11 21.65 18.30
C TYR A 23 2.37 21.12 18.99
N THR A 24 3.53 21.69 18.69
CA THR A 24 4.79 21.28 19.34
C THR A 24 4.75 21.48 20.83
N PHE A 25 4.09 22.55 21.28
CA PHE A 25 3.93 22.83 22.70
C PHE A 25 3.06 21.78 23.38
N VAL A 26 1.89 21.44 22.82
CA VAL A 26 0.94 20.46 23.37
C VAL A 26 1.54 19.05 23.39
N CYS A 27 2.34 18.72 22.38
CA CYS A 27 2.94 17.40 22.21
C CYS A 27 4.31 17.23 22.88
N SER A 28 4.88 18.28 23.48
CA SER A 28 6.16 18.21 24.21
C SER A 28 5.99 17.60 25.61
N ASP A 29 7.09 17.28 26.29
CA ASP A 29 7.12 16.96 27.73
C ASP A 29 7.66 18.11 28.62
N GLU A 30 8.23 19.16 28.04
CA GLU A 30 8.82 20.27 28.78
C GLU A 30 7.79 21.13 29.53
N VAL A 31 7.73 21.01 30.86
CA VAL A 31 6.71 21.64 31.74
C VAL A 31 7.01 23.11 32.07
N GLU A 32 8.27 23.54 31.98
CA GLU A 32 8.77 24.77 32.62
C GLU A 32 8.22 26.10 32.05
N ARG A 33 7.54 26.08 30.88
CA ARG A 33 6.89 27.27 30.30
C ARG A 33 5.37 27.14 30.14
N ARG A 34 4.73 26.19 30.84
CA ARG A 34 3.33 25.80 30.59
C ARG A 34 2.31 26.44 31.51
N THR A 35 2.10 27.74 31.39
CA THR A 35 0.89 28.33 31.98
C THR A 35 -0.30 28.11 31.03
N ALA A 36 -1.43 27.71 31.59
CA ALA A 36 -2.69 27.58 30.85
C ALA A 36 -3.06 28.90 30.14
N GLU A 37 -2.76 30.02 30.78
CA GLU A 37 -2.95 31.38 30.26
C GLU A 37 -2.16 31.63 28.97
N HIS A 38 -0.88 31.23 28.94
CA HIS A 38 -0.04 31.40 27.76
C HIS A 38 -0.61 30.60 26.57
N ILE A 39 -0.99 29.35 26.81
CA ILE A 39 -1.56 28.47 25.77
C ILE A 39 -2.89 29.00 25.28
N PHE A 40 -3.76 29.42 26.20
CA PHE A 40 -5.04 30.02 25.85
C PHE A 40 -4.84 31.26 24.97
N SER A 41 -3.87 32.12 25.30
CA SER A 41 -3.52 33.30 24.49
C SER A 41 -3.04 32.94 23.09
N GLU A 42 -2.14 31.96 22.96
CA GLU A 42 -1.62 31.48 21.68
C GLU A 42 -2.74 30.86 20.83
N CYS A 43 -3.55 29.96 21.41
CA CYS A 43 -4.70 29.35 20.75
C CYS A 43 -5.71 30.42 20.31
N LYS A 44 -6.00 31.41 21.16
CA LYS A 44 -6.93 32.50 20.82
C LYS A 44 -6.40 33.33 19.66
N SER A 45 -5.10 33.61 19.64
CA SER A 45 -4.44 34.32 18.56
C SER A 45 -4.50 33.54 17.24
N PHE A 46 -4.31 32.22 17.29
CA PHE A 46 -4.46 31.33 16.14
C PHE A 46 -5.89 31.34 15.58
N ILE A 47 -6.92 31.19 16.43
CA ILE A 47 -8.32 31.24 15.99
C ILE A 47 -8.68 32.61 15.41
N LYS A 48 -8.20 33.70 16.01
CA LYS A 48 -8.38 35.05 15.45
C LYS A 48 -7.73 35.19 14.07
N ALA A 49 -6.52 34.68 13.88
CA ALA A 49 -5.85 34.69 12.59
C ALA A 49 -6.61 33.85 11.54
N PHE A 50 -7.16 32.70 11.95
CA PHE A 50 -8.02 31.87 11.11
C PHE A 50 -9.26 32.64 10.66
N LEU A 51 -9.99 33.26 11.58
CA LEU A 51 -11.21 34.01 11.25
C LEU A 51 -10.91 35.26 10.42
N LYS A 52 -9.75 35.91 10.62
CA LYS A 52 -9.32 37.05 9.80
C LYS A 52 -9.14 36.66 8.34
N LEU A 53 -8.60 35.47 8.06
CA LEU A 53 -8.53 34.94 6.69
C LEU A 53 -9.93 34.71 6.10
N GLY A 54 -10.91 34.34 6.93
CA GLY A 54 -12.32 34.19 6.52
C GLY A 54 -13.04 35.49 6.17
N LEU A 55 -12.49 36.65 6.52
CA LEU A 55 -13.00 37.96 6.10
C LEU A 55 -12.61 38.31 4.65
N THR A 56 -11.67 37.56 4.06
CA THR A 56 -11.32 37.67 2.64
C THR A 56 -12.24 36.78 1.80
N GLU A 57 -12.14 36.83 0.47
CA GLU A 57 -12.91 35.95 -0.44
C GLU A 57 -12.52 34.46 -0.34
N ARG A 58 -11.66 34.08 0.61
CA ARG A 58 -11.17 32.71 0.80
C ARG A 58 -12.22 31.83 1.50
N LYS A 59 -12.83 30.96 0.71
CA LYS A 59 -13.64 29.84 1.21
C LYS A 59 -12.79 28.91 2.08
N GLY A 60 -13.33 28.47 3.21
CA GLY A 60 -12.65 27.53 4.11
C GLY A 60 -12.33 28.11 5.49
N TYR A 61 -12.20 29.42 5.63
CA TYR A 61 -11.81 30.09 6.88
C TYR A 61 -12.97 30.77 7.62
N LEU A 62 -14.20 30.48 7.22
CA LEU A 62 -15.41 31.03 7.84
C LEU A 62 -15.58 30.53 9.28
N SER A 63 -16.32 31.27 10.08
CA SER A 63 -16.67 30.85 11.45
C SER A 63 -17.39 29.50 11.50
N SER A 64 -18.21 29.21 10.49
CA SER A 64 -18.88 27.91 10.33
C SER A 64 -17.92 26.73 10.18
N ASN A 65 -16.67 27.00 9.79
CA ASN A 65 -15.64 25.99 9.57
C ASN A 65 -14.69 25.84 10.77
N VAL A 66 -14.97 26.53 11.89
CA VAL A 66 -14.28 26.25 13.15
C VAL A 66 -14.71 24.86 13.61
N THR A 67 -13.76 23.92 13.58
CA THR A 67 -14.04 22.53 13.90
C THR A 67 -14.16 22.30 15.41
N PRO A 68 -14.81 21.20 15.85
CA PRO A 68 -14.81 20.82 17.26
C PRO A 68 -13.40 20.70 17.84
N TYR A 69 -12.41 20.24 17.07
CA TYR A 69 -11.01 20.19 17.53
C TYR A 69 -10.41 21.57 17.78
N MET A 70 -10.76 22.57 16.98
CA MET A 70 -10.34 23.95 17.21
C MET A 70 -10.98 24.53 18.48
N HIS A 71 -12.25 24.21 18.74
CA HIS A 71 -12.92 24.55 19.99
C HIS A 71 -12.23 23.88 21.19
N CYS A 72 -11.98 22.57 21.13
CA CYS A 72 -11.27 21.84 22.17
C CYS A 72 -9.87 22.40 22.42
N LEU A 73 -9.14 22.75 21.37
CA LEU A 73 -7.81 23.34 21.44
C LEU A 73 -7.81 24.68 22.20
N LEU A 74 -8.84 25.50 22.02
CA LEU A 74 -8.94 26.80 22.68
C LEU A 74 -9.42 26.70 24.13
N TYR A 75 -10.48 25.93 24.39
CA TYR A 75 -11.16 25.97 25.69
C TYR A 75 -10.80 24.81 26.63
N HIS A 76 -10.49 23.63 26.09
CA HIS A 76 -10.29 22.43 26.91
C HIS A 76 -8.81 22.10 27.11
N VAL A 77 -7.96 22.30 26.10
CA VAL A 77 -6.52 22.02 26.21
C VAL A 77 -5.84 22.84 27.32
N PRO A 78 -6.07 24.17 27.46
CA PRO A 78 -5.52 24.94 28.58
C PRO A 78 -5.95 24.40 29.94
N PHE A 79 -7.23 24.04 30.09
CA PHE A 79 -7.77 23.44 31.31
C PHE A 79 -7.05 22.12 31.64
N PHE A 80 -6.92 21.21 30.67
CA PHE A 80 -6.25 19.93 30.90
C PHE A 80 -4.77 20.08 31.20
N ILE A 81 -4.09 21.07 30.61
CA ILE A 81 -2.69 21.34 30.91
C ILE A 81 -2.55 21.92 32.32
N SER A 82 -3.47 22.79 32.76
CA SER A 82 -3.51 23.25 34.16
C SER A 82 -3.69 22.10 35.16
N GLN A 83 -4.53 21.13 34.84
CA GLN A 83 -4.84 20.02 35.76
C GLN A 83 -3.79 18.90 35.73
N PHE A 84 -3.25 18.58 34.56
CA PHE A 84 -2.44 17.38 34.35
C PHE A 84 -1.01 17.65 33.86
N GLY A 85 -0.65 18.91 33.60
CA GLY A 85 0.67 19.37 33.16
C GLY A 85 1.01 19.08 31.69
N SER A 86 0.73 17.86 31.21
CA SER A 86 1.00 17.45 29.83
C SER A 86 -0.11 16.54 29.30
N LEU A 87 -0.48 16.75 28.03
CA LEU A 87 -1.38 15.86 27.29
C LEU A 87 -0.65 14.69 26.63
N ARG A 88 0.68 14.76 26.48
CA ARG A 88 1.48 13.72 25.80
C ARG A 88 1.31 12.34 26.45
N LYS A 89 1.24 12.29 27.79
CA LYS A 89 1.04 11.05 28.55
C LYS A 89 -0.31 10.37 28.29
N PHE A 90 -1.29 11.10 27.75
CA PHE A 90 -2.61 10.59 27.39
C PHE A 90 -2.76 10.34 25.88
N SER A 91 -1.65 10.36 25.11
CA SER A 91 -1.69 10.08 23.68
C SER A 91 -2.12 8.64 23.41
N GLY A 92 -3.03 8.45 22.45
CA GLY A 92 -3.44 7.14 21.95
C GLY A 92 -2.46 6.50 20.96
N GLN A 93 -1.39 7.21 20.58
CA GLN A 93 -0.41 6.75 19.59
C GLN A 93 0.26 5.40 19.94
N PRO A 94 0.60 5.08 21.22
CA PRO A 94 1.12 3.77 21.57
C PRO A 94 0.12 2.64 21.27
N THR A 95 -1.17 2.88 21.50
CA THR A 95 -2.24 1.91 21.24
C THR A 95 -2.40 1.66 19.74
N GLU A 96 -2.36 2.71 18.91
CA GLU A 96 -2.40 2.58 17.46
C GLU A 96 -1.22 1.77 16.93
N LYS A 97 -0.01 2.01 17.46
CA LYS A 97 1.18 1.24 17.11
C LYS A 97 1.06 -0.23 17.49
N ILE A 98 0.45 -0.54 18.65
CA ILE A 98 0.16 -1.92 19.05
C ILE A 98 -0.82 -2.57 18.07
N ASN A 99 -1.86 -1.85 17.66
CA ASN A 99 -2.83 -2.36 16.68
C ASN A 99 -2.18 -2.69 15.33
N ASP A 100 -1.27 -1.84 14.83
CA ASP A 100 -0.54 -2.10 13.59
C ASP A 100 0.36 -3.32 13.71
N ASN A 101 1.04 -3.49 14.85
CA ASN A 101 1.84 -4.68 15.13
C ASN A 101 0.98 -5.95 15.17
N ILE A 102 -0.19 -5.89 15.81
CA ILE A 102 -1.13 -7.02 15.89
C ILE A 102 -1.63 -7.40 14.49
N LYS A 103 -1.99 -6.43 13.64
CA LYS A 103 -2.36 -6.69 12.25
C LYS A 103 -1.25 -7.39 11.48
N ALA A 104 -0.01 -6.92 11.62
CA ALA A 104 1.14 -7.55 10.97
C ALA A 104 1.35 -9.00 11.45
N VAL A 105 1.20 -9.26 12.75
CA VAL A 105 1.28 -10.60 13.32
C VAL A 105 0.15 -11.48 12.79
N TYR A 106 -1.09 -10.99 12.81
CA TYR A 106 -2.27 -11.69 12.33
C TYR A 106 -2.05 -12.21 10.90
N HIS A 107 -1.70 -11.34 9.96
CA HIS A 107 -1.58 -11.69 8.54
C HIS A 107 -0.36 -12.57 8.21
N LEU A 108 0.76 -12.43 8.92
CA LEU A 108 2.02 -13.06 8.52
C LEU A 108 2.46 -14.23 9.39
N LYS A 109 1.96 -14.34 10.63
CA LYS A 109 2.52 -15.20 11.67
C LYS A 109 1.50 -16.07 12.40
N THR A 110 0.23 -16.06 11.98
CA THR A 110 -0.81 -16.90 12.58
C THR A 110 -1.34 -17.95 11.59
N ASN A 111 -1.83 -19.07 12.12
CA ASN A 111 -2.47 -20.13 11.34
C ASN A 111 -4.00 -19.94 11.29
N HIS A 112 -4.51 -18.82 11.81
CA HIS A 112 -5.92 -18.43 11.81
C HIS A 112 -6.89 -19.42 12.48
N HIS A 113 -6.42 -20.28 13.38
CA HIS A 113 -7.28 -21.24 14.10
C HIS A 113 -8.03 -20.56 15.27
N ASP A 114 -7.29 -19.80 16.08
CA ASP A 114 -7.83 -18.83 17.02
C ASP A 114 -7.00 -17.56 16.91
N CYS A 115 -7.45 -16.66 16.03
CA CYS A 115 -6.65 -15.52 15.60
C CYS A 115 -6.23 -14.58 16.73
N ALA A 116 -7.12 -14.37 17.71
CA ALA A 116 -6.86 -13.46 18.82
C ALA A 116 -5.83 -14.08 19.77
N VAL A 117 -6.03 -15.35 20.15
CA VAL A 117 -5.11 -16.07 21.03
C VAL A 117 -3.75 -16.28 20.36
N ASP A 118 -3.73 -16.60 19.06
CA ASP A 118 -2.49 -16.77 18.30
C ASP A 118 -1.69 -15.47 18.20
N ALA A 119 -2.35 -14.36 17.90
CA ALA A 119 -1.70 -13.05 17.83
C ALA A 119 -1.08 -12.66 19.19
N MET A 120 -1.83 -12.85 20.28
CA MET A 120 -1.33 -12.59 21.64
C MET A 120 -0.14 -13.49 21.99
N LYS A 121 -0.20 -14.80 21.66
CA LYS A 121 0.91 -15.74 21.89
C LYS A 121 2.15 -15.37 21.09
N VAL A 122 2.01 -14.97 19.82
CA VAL A 122 3.13 -14.52 19.00
C VAL A 122 3.75 -13.25 19.56
N GLN A 123 2.94 -12.25 19.94
CA GLN A 123 3.43 -11.03 20.55
C GLN A 123 4.21 -11.32 21.84
N LYS A 124 3.66 -12.17 22.72
CA LYS A 124 4.34 -12.55 23.95
C LYS A 124 5.68 -13.26 23.71
N ARG A 125 5.74 -14.13 22.70
CA ARG A 125 6.99 -14.77 22.28
C ARG A 125 8.01 -13.74 21.80
N LEU A 126 7.60 -12.77 20.99
CA LEU A 126 8.49 -11.72 20.51
C LEU A 126 9.09 -10.92 21.67
N GLU A 127 8.27 -10.50 22.64
CA GLU A 127 8.70 -9.82 23.86
C GLU A 127 9.77 -10.61 24.64
N LEU A 128 9.53 -11.90 24.86
CA LEU A 128 10.48 -12.76 25.57
C LEU A 128 11.79 -12.96 24.80
N THR A 129 11.73 -12.92 23.46
CA THR A 129 12.90 -13.13 22.60
C THR A 129 13.71 -11.87 22.33
N VAL A 130 13.29 -10.68 22.77
CA VAL A 130 14.03 -9.41 22.52
C VAL A 130 15.48 -9.48 23.01
N ASN A 131 15.71 -10.15 24.15
CA ASN A 131 17.04 -10.26 24.76
C ASN A 131 17.77 -11.56 24.40
N SER A 132 17.22 -12.39 23.51
CA SER A 132 17.84 -13.65 23.10
C SER A 132 18.03 -13.71 21.59
N GLY A 133 19.29 -13.75 21.15
CA GLY A 133 19.64 -13.95 19.75
C GLY A 133 19.46 -15.43 19.37
N ARG A 134 18.81 -15.68 18.23
CA ARG A 134 18.78 -17.04 17.66
C ARG A 134 20.19 -17.44 17.23
N SER A 135 20.77 -18.44 17.87
CA SER A 135 21.99 -19.06 17.35
C SER A 135 21.63 -19.87 16.09
N LYS A 136 22.43 -19.73 15.03
CA LYS A 136 22.31 -20.62 13.88
C LYS A 136 22.60 -22.03 14.38
N ARG A 137 21.64 -22.95 14.25
CA ARG A 137 21.87 -24.37 14.54
C ARG A 137 23.06 -24.82 13.68
N LYS A 138 24.09 -25.41 14.31
CA LYS A 138 25.22 -25.99 13.57
C LYS A 138 24.66 -27.07 12.66
N TYR A 139 24.73 -26.84 11.35
CA TYR A 139 24.31 -27.83 10.37
C TYR A 139 25.40 -28.89 10.29
N ARG A 140 25.11 -30.10 10.75
CA ARG A 140 25.99 -31.26 10.56
C ARG A 140 25.58 -31.91 9.23
N LYS A 141 26.46 -31.82 8.24
CA LYS A 141 26.34 -32.62 7.01
C LYS A 141 26.58 -34.07 7.42
N THR A 142 25.59 -34.92 7.18
CA THR A 142 25.66 -36.36 7.45
C THR A 142 25.89 -37.20 6.19
N ASP A 143 25.69 -36.62 5.01
CA ASP A 143 25.84 -37.30 3.72
C ASP A 143 26.89 -36.58 2.87
N ASP A 144 28.15 -36.97 3.05
CA ASP A 144 29.27 -36.33 2.39
C ASP A 144 29.20 -36.49 0.86
N GLN A 145 28.67 -37.62 0.36
CA GLN A 145 28.51 -37.88 -1.08
C GLN A 145 27.51 -36.92 -1.74
N PHE A 146 26.38 -36.63 -1.09
CA PHE A 146 25.40 -35.67 -1.59
C PHE A 146 25.96 -34.24 -1.62
N TRP A 147 26.73 -33.85 -0.61
CA TRP A 147 27.22 -32.47 -0.48
C TRP A 147 28.46 -32.18 -1.32
N GLU A 148 29.29 -33.17 -1.63
CA GLU A 148 30.46 -33.03 -2.51
C GLU A 148 30.06 -33.11 -3.99
N ASN A 149 29.36 -34.17 -4.41
CA ASN A 149 29.11 -34.45 -5.83
C ASN A 149 27.62 -34.49 -6.21
N GLY A 150 26.75 -35.00 -5.32
CA GLY A 150 25.33 -35.19 -5.63
C GLY A 150 24.53 -33.90 -5.89
N LYS A 151 24.90 -32.78 -5.26
CA LYS A 151 24.24 -31.48 -5.50
C LYS A 151 24.44 -30.94 -6.91
N GLN A 152 25.65 -31.08 -7.45
CA GLN A 152 25.96 -30.62 -8.80
C GLN A 152 25.23 -31.49 -9.82
N GLU A 153 25.20 -32.80 -9.62
CA GLU A 153 24.46 -33.74 -10.48
C GLU A 153 22.95 -33.46 -10.49
N ILE A 154 22.33 -33.19 -9.34
CA ILE A 154 20.90 -32.85 -9.27
C ILE A 154 20.61 -31.53 -10.00
N GLN A 155 21.47 -30.53 -9.87
CA GLN A 155 21.30 -29.25 -10.58
C GLN A 155 21.47 -29.40 -12.09
N VAL A 156 22.49 -30.15 -12.54
CA VAL A 156 22.71 -30.45 -13.96
C VAL A 156 21.53 -31.23 -14.54
N ARG A 157 21.03 -32.24 -13.81
CA ARG A 157 19.85 -33.02 -14.20
C ARG A 157 18.60 -32.15 -14.32
N LYS A 158 18.34 -31.28 -13.35
CA LYS A 158 17.21 -30.33 -13.42
C LYS A 158 17.32 -29.37 -14.61
N ARG A 159 18.52 -28.83 -14.88
CA ARG A 159 18.74 -27.98 -16.06
C ARG A 159 18.49 -28.72 -17.38
N ARG A 160 18.94 -29.98 -17.50
CA ARG A 160 18.68 -30.80 -18.68
C ARG A 160 17.18 -31.07 -18.87
N GLN A 161 16.45 -31.34 -17.80
CA GLN A 161 15.00 -31.55 -17.86
C GLN A 161 14.28 -30.29 -18.36
N ILE A 162 14.63 -29.11 -17.83
CA ILE A 162 14.03 -27.84 -18.28
C ILE A 162 14.32 -27.58 -19.75
N LEU A 163 15.57 -27.78 -20.22
CA LEU A 163 15.92 -27.60 -21.63
C LEU A 163 15.14 -28.54 -22.55
N GLN A 164 14.97 -29.81 -22.15
CA GLN A 164 14.17 -30.78 -22.91
C GLN A 164 12.68 -30.41 -22.93
N GLU A 165 12.13 -29.87 -21.84
CA GLU A 165 10.75 -29.37 -21.81
C GLU A 165 10.58 -28.15 -22.71
N MET A 166 11.55 -27.23 -22.73
CA MET A 166 11.55 -26.07 -23.63
C MET A 166 11.67 -26.49 -25.10
N GLU A 167 12.52 -27.48 -25.43
CA GLU A 167 12.61 -28.03 -26.79
C GLU A 167 11.31 -28.71 -27.21
N LYS A 168 10.69 -29.51 -26.35
CA LYS A 168 9.39 -30.12 -26.62
C LYS A 168 8.31 -29.07 -26.84
N ALA A 169 8.25 -28.03 -26.00
CA ALA A 169 7.31 -26.91 -26.17
C ALA A 169 7.54 -26.16 -27.50
N SER A 170 8.80 -25.94 -27.88
CA SER A 170 9.19 -25.32 -29.14
C SER A 170 8.82 -26.18 -30.36
N THR A 171 8.93 -27.51 -30.23
CA THR A 171 8.59 -28.47 -31.31
C THR A 171 7.08 -28.58 -31.50
N VAL A 172 6.30 -28.44 -30.41
CA VAL A 172 4.83 -28.37 -30.47
C VAL A 172 4.38 -27.06 -31.12
N HIS A 173 5.01 -25.93 -30.82
CA HIS A 173 4.70 -24.64 -31.44
C HIS A 173 5.09 -24.57 -32.93
N ASN A 174 6.16 -25.24 -33.36
CA ASN A 174 6.63 -25.19 -34.75
C ASN A 174 5.85 -26.12 -35.71
N LYS A 175 4.94 -26.96 -35.21
CA LYS A 175 4.02 -27.78 -36.04
C LYS A 175 2.73 -27.04 -36.40
N GLN A 176 2.41 -25.91 -35.77
CA GLN A 176 1.37 -24.99 -36.24
C GLN A 176 1.95 -24.06 -37.31
N LYS A 177 2.19 -24.59 -38.52
CA LYS A 177 2.28 -23.74 -39.71
C LYS A 177 0.89 -23.14 -39.94
N PHE A 178 0.63 -21.96 -39.39
CA PHE A 178 -0.53 -21.17 -39.79
C PHE A 178 -0.43 -20.94 -41.31
N PRO A 179 -1.43 -21.36 -42.11
CA PRO A 179 -1.44 -21.06 -43.53
C PRO A 179 -1.41 -19.54 -43.72
N ASP A 180 -0.62 -19.05 -44.67
CA ASP A 180 -0.58 -17.63 -45.01
C ASP A 180 -1.95 -17.20 -45.55
N PHE A 181 -2.81 -16.67 -44.65
CA PHE A 181 -4.21 -16.35 -44.92
C PHE A 181 -4.39 -15.30 -46.04
N TYR A 182 -3.32 -14.59 -46.40
CA TYR A 182 -3.34 -13.59 -47.46
C TYR A 182 -3.25 -14.18 -48.87
N LYS A 183 -2.80 -15.44 -49.01
CA LYS A 183 -2.69 -16.14 -50.30
C LYS A 183 -3.94 -16.94 -50.69
N MET A 184 -4.87 -17.18 -49.77
CA MET A 184 -6.11 -17.89 -50.07
C MET A 184 -7.07 -17.00 -50.86
N THR A 185 -7.88 -17.63 -51.72
CA THR A 185 -8.94 -16.96 -52.44
C THR A 185 -10.16 -16.75 -51.55
N ASP A 186 -10.99 -15.75 -51.86
CA ASP A 186 -12.15 -15.39 -51.02
C ASP A 186 -13.19 -16.52 -50.90
N ILE A 187 -13.20 -17.45 -51.87
CA ILE A 187 -14.06 -18.63 -51.89
C ILE A 187 -13.56 -19.67 -50.87
N GLU A 188 -12.26 -19.92 -50.82
CA GLU A 188 -11.64 -20.87 -49.89
C GLU A 188 -11.77 -20.40 -48.44
N ILE A 189 -11.66 -19.09 -48.18
CA ILE A 189 -11.84 -18.51 -46.84
C ILE A 189 -13.27 -18.71 -46.35
N LYS A 190 -14.28 -18.51 -47.22
CA LYS A 190 -15.69 -18.73 -46.86
C LYS A 190 -16.01 -20.20 -46.62
N GLN A 191 -15.41 -21.11 -47.39
CA GLN A 191 -15.58 -22.54 -47.20
C GLN A 191 -15.04 -22.98 -45.83
N LYS A 192 -13.84 -22.53 -45.46
CA LYS A 192 -13.25 -22.85 -44.14
C LYS A 192 -14.01 -22.24 -42.96
N LEU A 193 -14.58 -21.04 -43.12
CA LEU A 193 -15.47 -20.46 -42.10
C LEU A 193 -16.75 -21.28 -41.94
N LYS A 194 -17.29 -21.82 -43.03
CA LYS A 194 -18.47 -22.69 -43.01
C LYS A 194 -18.17 -24.04 -42.35
N ASP A 195 -17.00 -24.63 -42.62
CA ASP A 195 -16.54 -25.86 -41.97
C ASP A 195 -16.32 -25.64 -40.46
N GLY A 196 -15.90 -24.43 -40.06
CA GLY A 196 -15.84 -23.97 -38.65
C GLY A 196 -17.19 -23.54 -38.07
N GLY A 197 -18.32 -23.83 -38.73
CA GLY A 197 -19.67 -23.60 -38.22
C GLY A 197 -20.22 -22.16 -38.37
N ILE A 198 -19.48 -21.24 -39.00
CA ILE A 198 -19.88 -19.84 -39.15
C ILE A 198 -20.30 -19.54 -40.59
N ASN A 199 -21.60 -19.32 -40.79
CA ASN A 199 -22.15 -18.96 -42.10
C ASN A 199 -22.15 -17.42 -42.26
N THR A 200 -21.26 -16.87 -43.10
CA THR A 200 -21.09 -15.41 -43.26
C THR A 200 -21.58 -14.91 -44.62
N ARG A 201 -22.30 -13.77 -44.64
CA ARG A 201 -22.70 -13.05 -45.88
C ARG A 201 -21.74 -11.92 -46.27
N VAL A 202 -20.62 -11.79 -45.54
CA VAL A 202 -19.68 -10.67 -45.68
C VAL A 202 -18.94 -10.77 -47.01
N ARG A 203 -18.87 -9.65 -47.75
CA ARG A 203 -18.17 -9.55 -49.04
C ARG A 203 -16.75 -8.96 -48.93
N LYS A 204 -16.43 -8.26 -47.84
CA LYS A 204 -15.14 -7.60 -47.65
C LYS A 204 -14.07 -8.60 -47.16
N ARG A 205 -13.02 -8.81 -47.97
CA ARG A 205 -11.94 -9.79 -47.74
C ARG A 205 -11.24 -9.65 -46.38
N GLU A 206 -10.90 -8.44 -45.98
CA GLU A 206 -10.21 -8.17 -44.71
C GLU A 206 -10.97 -8.69 -43.50
N LYS A 207 -12.30 -8.49 -43.49
CA LYS A 207 -13.17 -8.97 -42.41
C LYS A 207 -13.31 -10.50 -42.41
N LEU A 208 -13.26 -11.14 -43.57
CA LEU A 208 -13.27 -12.60 -43.67
C LEU A 208 -11.99 -13.22 -43.08
N ILE A 209 -10.83 -12.61 -43.34
CA ILE A 209 -9.55 -13.02 -42.76
C ILE A 209 -9.54 -12.81 -41.25
N GLU A 210 -10.07 -11.70 -40.76
CA GLU A 210 -10.15 -11.42 -39.32
C GLU A 210 -11.06 -12.43 -38.58
N MET A 211 -12.21 -12.75 -39.16
CA MET A 211 -13.11 -13.78 -38.62
C MET A 211 -12.44 -15.15 -38.60
N LEU A 212 -11.72 -15.53 -39.66
CA LEU A 212 -11.03 -16.81 -39.74
C LEU A 212 -9.89 -16.91 -38.71
N LYS A 213 -9.14 -15.82 -38.50
CA LYS A 213 -8.11 -15.74 -37.45
C LYS A 213 -8.71 -15.94 -36.06
N LYS A 214 -9.85 -15.31 -35.78
CA LYS A 214 -10.52 -15.44 -34.47
C LYS A 214 -10.97 -16.88 -34.21
N VAL A 215 -11.51 -17.56 -35.21
CA VAL A 215 -11.92 -18.97 -35.07
C VAL A 215 -10.72 -19.88 -34.80
N LEU A 216 -9.60 -19.71 -35.51
CA LEU A 216 -8.42 -20.58 -35.39
C LEU A 216 -7.52 -20.28 -34.18
N LEU A 217 -7.71 -19.14 -33.50
CA LEU A 217 -6.98 -18.74 -32.29
C LEU A 217 -7.79 -18.93 -31.00
N SER A 218 -9.07 -19.33 -31.11
CA SER A 218 -9.96 -19.54 -29.95
C SER A 218 -10.05 -21.02 -29.52
N ASP A 219 -9.35 -21.92 -30.21
CA ASP A 219 -9.03 -23.30 -29.79
C ASP A 219 -7.54 -23.39 -29.44
#